data_AF-A0A261DAL1-F1
#
_entry.id   AF-A0A261DAL1-F1
#
_cell.length_a   1.000
_cell.length_b   1.000
_cell.length_c   1.000
_cell.angle_alpha   90.00
_cell.angle_beta   90.00
_cell.angle_gamma   90.00
#
_symmetry.space_group_name_H-M   'P 1'
#
loop_
_entity.id
_entity.type
_entity.pdbx_description
1 polymer ?
#
loop_
_entity_poly.entity_id
_entity_poly.type
_entity_poly.pdbx_seq_one_letter_code
_entity_poly.pdbx_strand_id
1 'polypeptide(L)'
;MSSIYHILDKVPAIYPEDMQIEYEQLARQLIKSGKLRIDTDNSCNFARFSDPKFNISLMVSKEEITDPDLIEQTNQLFRSLYKSSISDKKLALIYTDLKKQIQKLQPVNPLVTERLTRIFVQSAHPIVIRWLLHDQVQVFITYSHNIGDMMDIVDWQRSGSNSGMQSTDGKNVAVFVSCGGNPFAENDETHPTYGDGWAAVARLQIIAGQELGHFADIKRDVSGRQISRHSANFSGTKATPHVKQARKDDITNCNKLLANLLSMGMRQMINYEEKVEFYNKNKVHGIRVYWARLLALIYRQKFLFSVYRRKLLFIKRFAKEQYMGLMIRAMIEDMKFNLAPVADVYKSSDPEVEETIACIEALARVPQQVMKWGYLTTMETMKGLYKVYYYEVIPSLISNYVSMTKQSYKRDMSKPRSLANFLHKINIFREKKLIFKQIREI
;
A
#
# COMPACT_ATOMS: atom_id res chain seq x y z
N MET A 1 -15.53 -0.17 -13.96
CA MET A 1 -15.23 1.02 -13.13
C MET A 1 -13.74 1.10 -13.01
N SER A 2 -13.15 2.28 -13.22
CA SER A 2 -11.74 2.53 -12.95
C SER A 2 -11.50 2.49 -11.44
N SER A 3 -10.47 1.77 -11.03
CA SER A 3 -9.99 1.72 -9.65
C SER A 3 -9.45 3.09 -9.24
N ILE A 4 -9.97 3.64 -8.14
CA ILE A 4 -9.56 4.96 -7.63
C ILE A 4 -8.21 4.80 -6.92
N TYR A 5 -7.13 5.41 -7.41
CA TYR A 5 -5.80 5.28 -6.77
C TYR A 5 -5.19 6.61 -6.33
N HIS A 6 -5.92 7.72 -6.48
CA HIS A 6 -5.45 9.07 -6.17
C HIS A 6 -6.05 9.66 -4.88
N ILE A 7 -6.83 8.88 -4.12
CA ILE A 7 -7.48 9.34 -2.88
C ILE A 7 -6.78 8.73 -1.67
N LEU A 8 -6.48 9.56 -0.66
CA LEU A 8 -5.98 9.12 0.65
C LEU A 8 -6.79 9.74 1.79
N ASP A 9 -6.84 9.05 2.93
CA ASP A 9 -7.37 9.59 4.18
C ASP A 9 -6.57 10.79 4.66
N LYS A 10 -5.25 10.63 4.65
CA LYS A 10 -4.32 11.60 5.19
C LYS A 10 -3.15 11.76 4.25
N VAL A 11 -2.60 12.96 4.25
CA VAL A 11 -1.31 13.22 3.60
C VAL A 11 -0.24 12.43 4.35
N PRO A 12 0.55 11.57 3.68
CA PRO A 12 1.61 10.83 4.34
C PRO A 12 2.73 11.77 4.80
N ALA A 13 3.33 11.48 5.95
CA ALA A 13 4.46 12.25 6.45
C ALA A 13 5.73 11.89 5.66
N ILE A 14 6.36 12.87 5.02
CA ILE A 14 7.62 12.69 4.28
C ILE A 14 8.83 13.31 5.01
N TYR A 15 8.56 14.00 6.12
CA TYR A 15 9.57 14.62 6.99
C TYR A 15 9.55 13.96 8.37
N PRO A 16 10.72 13.78 9.03
CA PRO A 16 10.83 13.15 10.35
C PRO A 16 9.93 13.77 11.42
N GLU A 17 9.80 15.10 11.41
CA GLU A 17 9.04 15.87 12.39
C GLU A 17 7.51 15.64 12.34
N ASP A 18 7.00 15.24 11.18
CA ASP A 18 5.58 14.99 10.95
C ASP A 18 5.19 13.54 11.27
N MET A 19 6.20 12.67 11.37
CA MET A 19 6.09 11.22 11.51
C MET A 19 5.99 10.79 12.97
N GLN A 20 5.39 9.62 13.21
CA GLN A 20 5.50 8.96 14.54
C GLN A 20 6.91 8.41 14.71
N ILE A 21 7.43 8.47 15.94
CA ILE A 21 8.82 8.08 16.24
C ILE A 21 9.09 6.64 15.81
N GLU A 22 8.17 5.71 16.11
CA GLU A 22 8.31 4.31 15.72
C GLU A 22 8.42 4.14 14.20
N TYR A 23 7.61 4.85 13.40
CA TYR A 23 7.67 4.72 11.95
C TYR A 23 8.96 5.32 11.36
N GLU A 24 9.47 6.44 11.88
CA GLU A 24 10.76 7.00 11.43
C GLU A 24 11.91 6.03 11.74
N GLN A 25 11.88 5.37 12.91
CA GLN A 25 12.87 4.35 13.25
C GLN A 25 12.80 3.15 12.29
N LEU A 26 11.59 2.67 11.98
CA LEU A 26 11.39 1.57 11.03
C LEU A 26 11.83 1.94 9.61
N ALA A 27 11.58 3.16 9.16
CA ALA A 27 12.07 3.65 7.87
C ALA A 27 13.61 3.62 7.82
N ARG A 28 14.27 4.14 8.85
CA ARG A 28 15.75 4.09 8.94
C ARG A 28 16.30 2.67 8.98
N GLN A 29 15.64 1.77 9.71
CA GLN A 29 16.03 0.36 9.75
C GLN A 29 15.89 -0.30 8.37
N LEU A 30 14.81 -0.02 7.64
CA LEU A 30 14.62 -0.56 6.29
C LEU A 30 15.68 -0.07 5.31
N ILE A 31 16.03 1.22 5.34
CA ILE A 31 17.11 1.76 4.51
C ILE A 31 18.45 1.08 4.84
N LYS A 32 18.77 0.96 6.14
CA LYS A 32 20.02 0.33 6.60
C LYS A 32 20.08 -1.17 6.39
N SER A 33 18.94 -1.85 6.19
CA SER A 33 18.92 -3.30 5.99
C SER A 33 19.53 -3.76 4.66
N GLY A 34 19.72 -2.84 3.71
CA GLY A 34 20.09 -3.17 2.33
C GLY A 34 18.99 -3.89 1.54
N LYS A 35 17.79 -4.07 2.11
CA LYS A 35 16.68 -4.76 1.43
C LYS A 35 15.79 -3.86 0.59
N LEU A 36 16.04 -2.55 0.58
CA LEU A 36 15.30 -1.56 -0.20
C LEU A 36 15.91 -1.38 -1.60
N ARG A 37 15.08 -1.54 -2.63
CA ARG A 37 15.42 -1.45 -4.05
C ARG A 37 14.49 -0.43 -4.69
N ILE A 38 15.06 0.64 -5.23
CA ILE A 38 14.34 1.76 -5.80
C ILE A 38 14.79 1.92 -7.25
N ASP A 39 13.79 2.05 -8.12
CA ASP A 39 13.95 2.42 -9.52
C ASP A 39 13.07 3.64 -9.82
N THR A 40 13.68 4.76 -10.19
CA THR A 40 12.96 6.01 -10.52
C THR A 40 12.94 6.28 -12.02
N ASP A 41 13.05 5.23 -12.84
CA ASP A 41 13.26 5.21 -14.31
C ASP A 41 14.62 5.77 -14.74
N ASN A 42 15.03 6.91 -14.15
CA ASN A 42 16.31 7.57 -14.42
C ASN A 42 17.42 7.15 -13.45
N SER A 43 17.07 6.66 -12.26
CA SER A 43 18.02 6.33 -11.20
C SER A 43 17.65 5.02 -10.53
N CYS A 44 18.65 4.23 -10.17
CA CYS A 44 18.45 2.89 -9.61
C CYS A 44 19.54 2.59 -8.58
N ASN A 45 19.17 1.93 -7.48
CA ASN A 45 20.12 1.57 -6.42
C ASN A 45 20.43 0.06 -6.33
N PHE A 46 20.09 -0.74 -7.34
CA PHE A 46 20.34 -2.19 -7.30
C PHE A 46 20.85 -2.70 -8.65
N ALA A 47 21.52 -3.85 -8.63
CA ALA A 47 22.01 -4.54 -9.82
C ALA A 47 21.48 -5.97 -9.87
N ARG A 48 21.42 -6.52 -11.09
CA ARG A 48 20.94 -7.88 -11.33
C ARG A 48 22.11 -8.84 -11.44
N PHE A 49 22.04 -9.92 -10.68
CA PHE A 49 22.95 -11.05 -10.77
C PHE A 49 22.21 -12.25 -11.33
N SER A 50 22.80 -12.91 -12.32
CA SER A 50 22.29 -14.16 -12.86
C SER A 50 23.44 -15.13 -13.13
N ASP A 51 23.35 -16.35 -12.61
CA ASP A 51 24.22 -17.48 -12.95
C ASP A 51 23.33 -18.64 -13.42
N PRO A 52 23.11 -18.76 -14.75
CA PRO A 52 22.23 -19.78 -15.33
C PRO A 52 22.67 -21.21 -14.99
N LYS A 53 23.98 -21.46 -14.80
CA LYS A 53 24.52 -22.79 -14.50
C LYS A 53 24.00 -23.32 -13.17
N PHE A 54 23.84 -22.44 -12.20
CA PHE A 54 23.33 -22.76 -10.87
C PHE A 54 21.87 -22.35 -10.70
N ASN A 55 21.25 -21.85 -11.77
CA ASN A 55 19.88 -21.37 -11.76
C ASN A 55 19.65 -20.29 -10.69
N ILE A 56 20.62 -19.40 -10.54
CA ILE A 56 20.59 -18.30 -9.57
C ILE A 56 20.16 -17.05 -10.33
N SER A 57 19.11 -16.38 -9.85
CA SER A 57 18.84 -14.99 -10.18
C SER A 57 18.52 -14.22 -8.90
N LEU A 58 19.12 -13.05 -8.74
CA LEU A 58 18.80 -12.14 -7.65
C LEU A 58 19.08 -10.69 -8.01
N MET A 59 18.42 -9.79 -7.31
CA MET A 59 18.72 -8.37 -7.33
C MET A 59 19.42 -7.99 -6.03
N VAL A 60 20.58 -7.34 -6.13
CA VAL A 60 21.42 -6.96 -4.99
C VAL A 60 21.46 -5.43 -4.92
N SER A 61 21.16 -4.86 -3.76
CA SER A 61 21.23 -3.41 -3.58
C SER A 61 22.69 -2.92 -3.56
N LYS A 62 22.87 -1.63 -3.79
CA LYS A 62 24.14 -0.94 -3.65
C LYS A 62 24.67 -1.10 -2.23
N GLU A 63 23.81 -0.96 -1.24
CA GLU A 63 24.16 -1.08 0.16
C GLU A 63 24.70 -2.50 0.47
N GLU A 64 24.06 -3.55 -0.03
CA GLU A 64 24.49 -4.95 0.17
C GLU A 64 25.90 -5.26 -0.38
N ILE A 65 26.40 -4.49 -1.35
CA ILE A 65 27.74 -4.66 -1.95
C ILE A 65 28.78 -3.63 -1.50
N THR A 66 28.36 -2.55 -0.84
CA THR A 66 29.23 -1.43 -0.47
C THR A 66 29.33 -1.19 1.03
N ASP A 67 28.31 -1.54 1.80
CA ASP A 67 28.29 -1.35 3.26
C ASP A 67 29.05 -2.50 3.96
N PRO A 68 30.14 -2.21 4.70
CA PRO A 68 30.90 -3.22 5.44
C PRO A 68 30.06 -4.09 6.37
N ASP A 69 29.00 -3.53 6.96
CA ASP A 69 28.14 -4.24 7.93
C ASP A 69 27.24 -5.28 7.23
N LEU A 70 27.01 -5.12 5.92
CA LEU A 70 26.15 -6.01 5.13
C LEU A 70 26.94 -7.02 4.29
N ILE A 71 28.20 -6.74 3.96
CA ILE A 71 29.02 -7.57 3.06
C ILE A 71 29.08 -9.03 3.52
N GLU A 72 29.29 -9.29 4.82
CA GLU A 72 29.41 -10.68 5.29
C GLU A 72 28.08 -11.44 5.20
N GLN A 73 26.97 -10.77 5.48
CA GLN A 73 25.64 -11.37 5.31
C GLN A 73 25.36 -11.67 3.83
N THR A 74 25.72 -10.75 2.93
CA THR A 74 25.61 -10.94 1.48
C THR A 74 26.52 -12.08 0.99
N ASN A 75 27.75 -12.21 1.52
CA ASN A 75 28.63 -13.34 1.23
C ASN A 75 28.02 -14.67 1.65
N GLN A 76 27.40 -14.73 2.84
CA GLN A 76 26.70 -15.93 3.32
C GLN A 76 25.50 -16.29 2.43
N LEU A 77 24.74 -15.29 1.96
CA LEU A 77 23.68 -15.51 0.97
C LEU A 77 24.23 -16.16 -0.30
N PHE A 78 25.26 -15.59 -0.93
CA PHE A 78 25.87 -16.18 -2.11
C PHE A 78 26.40 -17.58 -1.85
N ARG A 79 27.13 -17.79 -0.74
CA ARG A 79 27.60 -19.13 -0.36
C ARG A 79 26.45 -20.12 -0.24
N SER A 80 25.33 -19.75 0.37
CA SER A 80 24.14 -20.61 0.49
C SER A 80 23.53 -20.95 -0.87
N LEU A 81 23.43 -19.99 -1.80
CA LEU A 81 22.90 -20.18 -3.15
C LEU A 81 23.76 -21.15 -3.97
N TYR A 82 25.09 -21.10 -3.77
CA TYR A 82 26.03 -22.05 -4.35
C TYR A 82 26.22 -23.33 -3.51
N LYS A 83 25.38 -23.60 -2.50
CA LYS A 83 25.50 -24.78 -1.60
C LYS A 83 26.92 -24.92 -1.01
N SER A 84 27.51 -23.79 -0.65
CA SER A 84 28.87 -23.64 -0.10
C SER A 84 30.01 -24.05 -1.03
N SER A 85 29.77 -24.22 -2.34
CA SER A 85 30.79 -24.64 -3.31
C SER A 85 31.52 -23.48 -3.99
N ILE A 86 31.23 -22.24 -3.63
CA ILE A 86 31.82 -21.05 -4.26
C ILE A 86 33.15 -20.67 -3.59
N SER A 87 34.17 -20.37 -4.40
CA SER A 87 35.46 -19.88 -3.90
C SER A 87 35.43 -18.37 -3.64
N ASP A 88 36.25 -17.89 -2.71
CA ASP A 88 36.37 -16.44 -2.43
C ASP A 88 36.83 -15.65 -3.67
N LYS A 89 37.63 -16.27 -4.56
CA LYS A 89 37.99 -15.67 -5.86
C LYS A 89 36.77 -15.45 -6.74
N LYS A 90 35.85 -16.43 -6.81
CA LYS A 90 34.61 -16.28 -7.58
C LYS A 90 33.68 -15.25 -6.94
N LEU A 91 33.56 -15.21 -5.60
CA LEU A 91 32.82 -14.15 -4.90
C LEU A 91 33.38 -12.76 -5.23
N ALA A 92 34.69 -12.57 -5.19
CA ALA A 92 35.32 -11.28 -5.53
C ALA A 92 35.02 -10.84 -6.96
N LEU A 93 34.97 -11.78 -7.92
CA LEU A 93 34.56 -11.50 -9.30
C LEU A 93 33.09 -11.06 -9.38
N ILE A 94 32.18 -11.77 -8.69
CA ILE A 94 30.75 -11.39 -8.61
C ILE A 94 30.59 -9.97 -8.08
N TYR A 95 31.27 -9.64 -6.98
CA TYR A 95 31.23 -8.28 -6.41
C TYR A 95 31.80 -7.23 -7.37
N THR A 96 32.88 -7.56 -8.09
CA THR A 96 33.47 -6.66 -9.07
C THR A 96 32.50 -6.36 -10.20
N ASP A 97 31.81 -7.38 -10.71
CA ASP A 97 30.83 -7.22 -11.78
C ASP A 97 29.58 -6.45 -11.32
N LEU A 98 29.08 -6.76 -10.12
CA LEU A 98 27.96 -6.02 -9.51
C LEU A 98 28.32 -4.54 -9.28
N LYS A 99 29.52 -4.25 -8.76
CA LYS A 99 30.00 -2.86 -8.59
C LYS A 99 30.09 -2.13 -9.93
N LYS A 100 30.60 -2.79 -10.98
CA LYS A 100 30.62 -2.22 -12.34
C LYS A 100 29.23 -1.95 -12.89
N GLN A 101 28.24 -2.81 -12.62
CA GLN A 101 26.86 -2.56 -13.02
C GLN A 101 26.30 -1.34 -12.29
N ILE A 102 26.43 -1.27 -10.96
CA ILE A 102 25.92 -0.13 -10.16
C ILE A 102 26.59 1.18 -10.54
N GLN A 103 27.88 1.18 -10.87
CA GLN A 103 28.59 2.38 -11.34
C GLN A 103 28.04 2.96 -12.66
N LYS A 104 27.36 2.15 -13.48
CA LYS A 104 26.71 2.61 -14.71
C LYS A 104 25.34 3.24 -14.46
N LEU A 105 24.74 2.99 -13.30
CA LEU A 105 23.42 3.48 -12.94
C LEU A 105 23.54 4.86 -12.28
N GLN A 106 22.57 5.75 -12.53
CA GLN A 106 22.50 6.99 -11.77
C GLN A 106 22.05 6.65 -10.33
N PRO A 107 22.75 7.14 -9.29
CA PRO A 107 22.40 6.84 -7.92
C PRO A 107 21.10 7.55 -7.52
N VAL A 108 20.23 6.82 -6.82
CA VAL A 108 19.02 7.40 -6.23
C VAL A 108 19.41 8.43 -5.16
N ASN A 109 18.80 9.61 -5.22
CA ASN A 109 19.03 10.67 -4.24
C ASN A 109 18.63 10.19 -2.82
N PRO A 110 19.50 10.31 -1.79
CA PRO A 110 19.18 9.88 -0.42
C PRO A 110 17.88 10.47 0.13
N LEU A 111 17.57 11.73 -0.19
CA LEU A 111 16.33 12.38 0.24
C LEU A 111 15.09 11.72 -0.39
N VAL A 112 15.18 11.29 -1.65
CA VAL A 112 14.12 10.54 -2.33
C VAL A 112 13.95 9.18 -1.65
N THR A 113 15.05 8.46 -1.41
CA THR A 113 15.05 7.18 -0.68
C THR A 113 14.36 7.30 0.67
N GLU A 114 14.72 8.30 1.48
CA GLU A 114 14.10 8.52 2.78
C GLU A 114 12.60 8.78 2.67
N ARG A 115 12.17 9.68 1.77
CA ARG A 115 10.77 10.04 1.62
C ARG A 115 9.92 8.87 1.11
N LEU A 116 10.39 8.10 0.13
CA LEU A 116 9.69 6.90 -0.35
C LEU A 116 9.53 5.87 0.76
N THR A 117 10.62 5.61 1.50
CA THR A 117 10.61 4.66 2.62
C THR A 117 9.63 5.10 3.70
N ARG A 118 9.58 6.41 4.03
CA ARG A 118 8.62 6.94 5.00
C ARG A 118 7.18 6.68 4.57
N ILE A 119 6.83 6.92 3.31
CA ILE A 119 5.48 6.63 2.81
C ILE A 119 5.19 5.13 2.89
N PHE A 120 6.14 4.29 2.46
CA PHE A 120 6.01 2.84 2.49
C PHE A 120 5.69 2.30 3.89
N VAL A 121 6.49 2.64 4.91
CA VAL A 121 6.28 2.10 6.26
C VAL A 121 4.97 2.59 6.92
N GLN A 122 4.45 3.75 6.51
CA GLN A 122 3.15 4.27 6.97
C GLN A 122 1.95 3.52 6.36
N SER A 123 2.17 2.68 5.36
CA SER A 123 1.10 1.99 4.62
C SER A 123 0.49 0.80 5.38
N ALA A 124 1.10 0.38 6.50
CA ALA A 124 0.61 -0.72 7.33
C ALA A 124 0.85 -0.49 8.83
N HIS A 125 0.37 -1.43 9.66
CA HIS A 125 0.65 -1.43 11.09
C HIS A 125 2.16 -1.64 11.34
N PRO A 126 2.82 -0.96 12.31
CA PRO A 126 4.27 -1.06 12.51
C PRO A 126 4.79 -2.48 12.72
N ILE A 127 4.00 -3.35 13.37
CA ILE A 127 4.34 -4.77 13.56
C ILE A 127 4.58 -5.52 12.25
N VAL A 128 3.88 -5.16 11.17
CA VAL A 128 4.05 -5.77 9.85
C VAL A 128 5.42 -5.42 9.31
N ILE A 129 5.85 -4.17 9.47
CA ILE A 129 7.19 -3.72 9.07
C ILE A 129 8.28 -4.37 9.92
N ARG A 130 8.05 -4.59 11.22
CA ARG A 130 8.99 -5.34 12.07
C ARG A 130 9.20 -6.77 11.59
N TRP A 131 8.12 -7.46 11.23
CA TRP A 131 8.21 -8.79 10.62
C TRP A 131 8.91 -8.76 9.26
N LEU A 132 8.65 -7.74 8.45
CA LEU A 132 9.30 -7.57 7.15
C LEU A 132 10.83 -7.45 7.32
N LEU A 133 11.27 -6.62 8.29
CA LEU A 133 12.68 -6.46 8.63
C LEU A 133 13.29 -7.75 9.22
N HIS A 134 12.55 -8.45 10.08
CA HIS A 134 12.99 -9.71 10.66
C HIS A 134 13.20 -10.78 9.58
N ASP A 135 12.22 -10.93 8.69
CA ASP A 135 12.22 -11.93 7.61
C ASP A 135 13.13 -11.51 6.43
N GLN A 136 13.83 -10.36 6.53
CA GLN A 136 14.77 -9.85 5.53
C GLN A 136 14.14 -9.72 4.12
N VAL A 137 12.85 -9.37 4.09
CA VAL A 137 12.04 -9.24 2.88
C VAL A 137 12.58 -8.14 1.98
N GLN A 138 12.71 -8.42 0.69
CA GLN A 138 13.11 -7.43 -0.30
C GLN A 138 11.94 -6.50 -0.62
N VAL A 139 12.20 -5.19 -0.64
CA VAL A 139 11.19 -4.18 -0.97
C VAL A 139 11.61 -3.46 -2.24
N PHE A 140 10.75 -3.50 -3.24
CA PHE A 140 10.93 -2.89 -4.53
C PHE A 140 9.95 -1.74 -4.69
N ILE A 141 10.45 -0.54 -4.98
CA ILE A 141 9.64 0.65 -5.27
C ILE A 141 10.03 1.18 -6.65
N THR A 142 9.07 1.30 -7.56
CA THR A 142 9.32 1.82 -8.92
C THR A 142 8.40 2.96 -9.32
N TYR A 143 8.95 3.89 -10.11
CA TYR A 143 8.19 4.93 -10.79
C TYR A 143 7.52 4.42 -12.07
N SER A 144 7.94 3.27 -12.61
CA SER A 144 7.28 2.63 -13.76
C SER A 144 5.83 2.27 -13.43
N HIS A 145 4.98 2.26 -14.46
CA HIS A 145 3.60 1.79 -14.40
C HIS A 145 3.48 0.27 -14.35
N ASN A 146 4.55 -0.47 -14.71
CA ASN A 146 4.54 -1.92 -14.75
C ASN A 146 5.60 -2.50 -13.83
N ILE A 147 5.17 -3.32 -12.87
CA ILE A 147 6.09 -4.04 -11.99
C ILE A 147 6.84 -5.12 -12.77
N GLY A 148 6.29 -5.59 -13.91
CA GLY A 148 6.97 -6.54 -14.80
C GLY A 148 8.35 -6.06 -15.26
N ASP A 149 8.57 -4.75 -15.33
CA ASP A 149 9.88 -4.16 -15.68
C ASP A 149 10.91 -4.36 -14.55
N MET A 150 10.45 -4.55 -13.31
CA MET A 150 11.27 -4.89 -12.14
C MET A 150 11.42 -6.40 -11.90
N MET A 151 10.65 -7.25 -12.58
CA MET A 151 10.70 -8.69 -12.37
C MET A 151 11.73 -9.34 -13.29
N ASP A 152 12.41 -10.37 -12.79
CA ASP A 152 13.12 -11.28 -13.68
C ASP A 152 12.09 -12.07 -14.51
N ILE A 153 12.17 -12.00 -15.85
CA ILE A 153 11.36 -12.78 -16.79
C ILE A 153 11.40 -14.30 -16.46
N VAL A 154 12.52 -14.83 -15.98
CA VAL A 154 12.67 -16.25 -15.62
C VAL A 154 11.90 -16.59 -14.33
N ASP A 155 11.88 -15.68 -13.35
CA ASP A 155 11.08 -15.84 -12.13
C ASP A 155 9.60 -15.62 -12.40
N TRP A 156 9.27 -14.68 -13.30
CA TRP A 156 7.91 -14.45 -13.78
C TRP A 156 7.36 -15.66 -14.54
N GLN A 157 8.15 -16.25 -15.44
CA GLN A 157 7.77 -17.46 -16.18
C GLN A 157 7.62 -18.70 -15.29
N ARG A 158 8.41 -18.80 -14.20
CA ARG A 158 8.29 -19.89 -13.21
C ARG A 158 7.12 -19.74 -12.24
N SER A 159 6.79 -18.50 -11.89
CA SER A 159 5.68 -18.19 -10.98
C SER A 159 4.31 -18.46 -11.61
N GLY A 160 4.26 -18.78 -12.90
CA GLY A 160 3.02 -18.97 -13.64
C GLY A 160 2.25 -17.67 -13.79
N SER A 161 1.13 -17.72 -14.52
CA SER A 161 0.24 -16.62 -14.87
C SER A 161 -0.50 -15.95 -13.69
N ASN A 162 0.15 -15.78 -12.54
CA ASN A 162 -0.38 -15.06 -11.40
C ASN A 162 0.17 -13.63 -11.44
N SER A 163 -0.64 -12.67 -11.90
CA SER A 163 -0.28 -11.23 -11.86
C SER A 163 -0.38 -10.61 -10.46
N GLY A 164 -0.19 -11.41 -9.42
CA GLY A 164 0.07 -10.96 -8.06
C GLY A 164 1.36 -11.63 -7.61
N MET A 165 2.42 -10.87 -7.38
CA MET A 165 3.65 -11.43 -6.83
C MET A 165 3.36 -12.03 -5.48
N GLN A 166 3.42 -13.34 -5.45
CA GLN A 166 2.95 -14.15 -4.36
C GLN A 166 4.11 -14.45 -3.41
N SER A 167 3.94 -14.04 -2.15
CA SER A 167 4.50 -14.75 -1.01
C SER A 167 3.80 -16.12 -0.84
N THR A 168 3.83 -17.00 -1.85
CA THR A 168 3.14 -18.31 -1.79
C THR A 168 4.03 -19.44 -1.33
N ASP A 169 5.35 -19.35 -1.49
CA ASP A 169 6.26 -20.42 -1.09
C ASP A 169 7.02 -20.13 0.22
N GLY A 170 6.87 -18.91 0.76
CA GLY A 170 7.46 -18.47 2.02
C GLY A 170 8.99 -18.40 2.06
N LYS A 171 9.68 -18.69 0.95
CA LYS A 171 11.15 -18.81 0.91
C LYS A 171 11.84 -17.64 0.22
N ASN A 172 11.15 -16.88 -0.62
CA ASN A 172 11.66 -15.65 -1.23
C ASN A 172 10.56 -14.58 -1.25
N VAL A 173 10.28 -14.00 -0.09
CA VAL A 173 9.24 -12.97 0.01
C VAL A 173 9.80 -11.63 -0.42
N ALA A 174 9.21 -11.07 -1.47
CA ALA A 174 9.48 -9.72 -1.95
C ALA A 174 8.17 -8.94 -2.05
N VAL A 175 8.25 -7.65 -1.77
CA VAL A 175 7.14 -6.69 -1.85
C VAL A 175 7.43 -5.74 -2.99
N PHE A 176 6.48 -5.56 -3.90
CA PHE A 176 6.66 -4.71 -5.08
C PHE A 176 5.61 -3.62 -5.14
N VAL A 177 6.06 -2.37 -5.23
CA VAL A 177 5.20 -1.20 -5.21
C VAL A 177 5.53 -0.31 -6.40
N SER A 178 4.60 -0.25 -7.35
CA SER A 178 4.64 0.72 -8.44
C SER A 178 3.88 1.98 -8.03
N CYS A 179 4.49 3.15 -8.19
CA CYS A 179 3.77 4.42 -8.06
C CYS A 179 3.34 5.00 -9.42
N GLY A 180 3.93 4.55 -10.53
CA GLY A 180 3.53 4.93 -11.90
C GLY A 180 3.52 6.46 -12.10
N GLY A 181 4.68 7.08 -11.87
CA GLY A 181 4.91 8.52 -11.81
C GLY A 181 5.81 8.90 -10.63
N ASN A 182 6.41 10.08 -10.69
CA ASN A 182 7.24 10.65 -9.65
C ASN A 182 6.38 11.24 -8.51
N PRO A 183 6.41 10.66 -7.29
CA PRO A 183 5.60 11.14 -6.17
C PRO A 183 5.94 12.56 -5.70
N PHE A 184 7.13 13.07 -6.01
CA PHE A 184 7.63 14.35 -5.51
C PHE A 184 7.64 15.47 -6.54
N ALA A 185 7.16 15.20 -7.75
CA ALA A 185 6.93 16.21 -8.78
C ALA A 185 5.62 17.00 -8.53
N GLU A 186 5.37 18.01 -9.35
CA GLU A 186 4.07 18.69 -9.36
C GLU A 186 2.99 17.76 -9.90
N ASN A 187 1.72 18.06 -9.59
CA ASN A 187 0.62 17.29 -10.12
C ASN A 187 0.52 17.50 -11.64
N ASP A 188 0.25 16.43 -12.38
CA ASP A 188 -0.03 16.52 -13.81
C ASP A 188 -1.32 17.36 -14.04
N GLU A 189 -1.21 18.46 -14.77
CA GLU A 189 -2.34 19.34 -15.09
C GLU A 189 -3.34 18.69 -16.06
N THR A 190 -2.87 17.78 -16.91
CA THR A 190 -3.67 17.08 -17.93
C THR A 190 -4.33 15.83 -17.36
N HIS A 191 -3.65 15.13 -16.46
CA HIS A 191 -4.13 13.90 -15.82
C HIS A 191 -4.00 13.97 -14.28
N PRO A 192 -4.76 14.84 -13.59
CA PRO A 192 -4.62 15.05 -12.14
C PRO A 192 -4.83 13.78 -11.30
N THR A 193 -5.58 12.81 -11.80
CA THR A 193 -5.88 11.54 -11.11
C THR A 193 -4.90 10.41 -11.45
N TYR A 194 -3.94 10.64 -12.35
CA TYR A 194 -2.98 9.64 -12.81
C TYR A 194 -1.64 10.26 -13.20
N GLY A 195 -0.53 9.74 -12.67
CA GLY A 195 0.81 10.22 -13.01
C GLY A 195 1.48 10.86 -11.80
N ASP A 196 2.21 11.93 -12.02
CA ASP A 196 3.10 12.56 -11.05
C ASP A 196 2.39 13.25 -9.87
N GLY A 197 3.17 13.56 -8.83
CA GLY A 197 2.73 14.28 -7.65
C GLY A 197 1.78 13.48 -6.77
N TRP A 198 0.63 14.07 -6.40
CA TRP A 198 -0.29 13.48 -5.44
C TRP A 198 -0.83 12.11 -5.86
N ALA A 199 -1.12 11.91 -7.15
CA ALA A 199 -1.63 10.64 -7.66
C ALA A 199 -0.60 9.51 -7.48
N ALA A 200 0.67 9.74 -7.78
CA ALA A 200 1.76 8.78 -7.55
C ALA A 200 1.97 8.49 -6.05
N VAL A 201 1.92 9.50 -5.18
CA VAL A 201 2.01 9.31 -3.71
C VAL A 201 0.88 8.43 -3.21
N ALA A 202 -0.35 8.73 -3.63
CA ALA A 202 -1.52 7.96 -3.25
C ALA A 202 -1.43 6.52 -3.75
N ARG A 203 -1.03 6.32 -5.00
CA ARG A 203 -0.84 4.98 -5.57
C ARG A 203 0.21 4.18 -4.82
N LEU A 204 1.36 4.79 -4.49
CA LEU A 204 2.41 4.17 -3.68
C LEU A 204 1.83 3.63 -2.37
N GLN A 205 1.14 4.49 -1.61
CA GLN A 205 0.64 4.13 -0.28
C GLN A 205 -0.50 3.10 -0.35
N ILE A 206 -1.36 3.18 -1.38
CA ILE A 206 -2.47 2.24 -1.58
C ILE A 206 -1.93 0.86 -1.98
N ILE A 207 -1.03 0.78 -2.97
CA ILE A 207 -0.44 -0.49 -3.41
C ILE A 207 0.43 -1.09 -2.30
N ALA A 208 1.29 -0.30 -1.65
CA ALA A 208 2.06 -0.77 -0.49
C ALA A 208 1.13 -1.31 0.62
N GLY A 209 -0.01 -0.66 0.84
CA GLY A 209 -1.02 -1.16 1.80
C GLY A 209 -1.53 -2.55 1.46
N GLN A 210 -1.81 -2.82 0.18
CA GLN A 210 -2.26 -4.14 -0.29
C GLN A 210 -1.16 -5.20 -0.15
N GLU A 211 0.05 -4.91 -0.63
CA GLU A 211 1.17 -5.86 -0.58
C GLU A 211 1.58 -6.20 0.87
N LEU A 212 1.60 -5.20 1.74
CA LEU A 212 1.84 -5.41 3.17
C LEU A 212 0.68 -6.16 3.84
N GLY A 213 -0.54 -6.04 3.31
CA GLY A 213 -1.69 -6.85 3.71
C GLY A 213 -1.50 -8.33 3.36
N HIS A 214 -1.02 -8.63 2.15
CA HIS A 214 -0.65 -9.99 1.73
C HIS A 214 0.46 -10.58 2.60
N PHE A 215 1.46 -9.79 2.94
CA PHE A 215 2.53 -10.22 3.84
C PHE A 215 2.04 -10.46 5.28
N ALA A 216 1.16 -9.60 5.78
CA ALA A 216 0.56 -9.73 7.11
C ALA A 216 -0.33 -10.97 7.24
N ASP A 217 -0.98 -11.38 6.16
CA ASP A 217 -1.84 -12.58 6.10
C ASP A 217 -1.08 -13.89 6.34
N ILE A 218 0.26 -13.90 6.24
CA ILE A 218 1.07 -15.09 6.51
C ILE A 218 1.02 -15.43 8.01
N LYS A 219 0.50 -16.62 8.32
CA LYS A 219 0.44 -17.15 9.67
C LYS A 219 1.79 -17.76 10.05
N ARG A 220 2.26 -17.39 11.24
CA ARG A 220 3.54 -17.85 11.80
C ARG A 220 3.33 -18.66 13.09
N ASP A 221 4.23 -19.58 13.38
CA ASP A 221 4.30 -20.26 14.67
C ASP A 221 5.10 -19.42 15.71
N VAL A 222 5.23 -19.95 16.93
CA VAL A 222 5.95 -19.31 18.04
C VAL A 222 7.45 -19.12 17.78
N SER A 223 8.01 -19.84 16.80
CA SER A 223 9.39 -19.74 16.35
C SER A 223 9.55 -18.80 15.15
N GLY A 224 8.46 -18.16 14.70
CA GLY A 224 8.45 -17.29 13.53
C GLY A 224 8.40 -18.03 12.19
N ARG A 225 8.27 -19.36 12.18
CA ARG A 225 8.19 -20.13 10.93
C ARG A 225 6.82 -19.94 10.30
N GLN A 226 6.79 -19.77 8.99
CA GLN A 226 5.55 -19.64 8.24
C GLN A 226 4.86 -21.01 8.15
N ILE A 227 3.57 -21.06 8.51
CA ILE A 227 2.82 -22.32 8.61
C ILE A 227 1.54 -22.34 7.77
N SER A 228 0.96 -21.17 7.48
CA SER A 228 -0.28 -21.05 6.71
C SER A 228 -0.57 -19.59 6.36
N ARG A 229 -1.80 -19.31 5.93
CA ARG A 229 -2.36 -17.95 5.89
C ARG A 229 -3.52 -17.82 6.88
N HIS A 230 -3.89 -16.60 7.25
CA HIS A 230 -5.11 -16.36 8.02
C HIS A 230 -6.34 -16.53 7.12
N SER A 231 -6.24 -16.06 5.88
CA SER A 231 -7.31 -16.10 4.88
C SER A 231 -7.56 -17.49 4.26
N ALA A 232 -6.55 -18.35 4.21
CA ALA A 232 -6.58 -19.63 3.49
C ALA A 232 -5.52 -20.63 4.01
N ASN A 233 -5.56 -21.85 3.48
CA ASN A 233 -4.43 -22.77 3.60
C ASN A 233 -3.23 -22.28 2.77
N PHE A 234 -2.04 -22.82 3.06
CA PHE A 234 -0.79 -22.34 2.44
C PHE A 234 -0.77 -22.49 0.91
N SER A 235 -1.44 -23.51 0.38
CA SER A 235 -1.55 -23.76 -1.06
C SER A 235 -2.59 -22.87 -1.77
N GLY A 236 -3.33 -22.04 -1.04
CA GLY A 236 -4.37 -21.18 -1.64
C GLY A 236 -5.52 -21.94 -2.28
N THR A 237 -5.72 -23.20 -1.90
CA THR A 237 -6.77 -24.08 -2.45
C THR A 237 -8.05 -24.03 -1.64
N LYS A 238 -7.97 -23.68 -0.35
CA LYS A 238 -9.13 -23.63 0.54
C LYS A 238 -9.11 -22.41 1.45
N ALA A 239 -10.14 -21.59 1.34
CA ALA A 239 -10.37 -20.43 2.20
C ALA A 239 -10.67 -20.83 3.64
N THR A 240 -10.22 -20.02 4.59
CA THR A 240 -10.62 -20.15 5.99
C THR A 240 -12.11 -19.80 6.12
N PRO A 241 -12.95 -20.68 6.71
CA PRO A 241 -14.41 -20.53 6.66
C PRO A 241 -14.96 -19.19 7.17
N HIS A 242 -14.43 -18.67 8.28
CA HIS A 242 -14.92 -17.40 8.83
C HIS A 242 -14.49 -16.18 8.00
N VAL A 243 -13.35 -16.24 7.30
CA VAL A 243 -12.90 -15.18 6.38
C VAL A 243 -13.80 -15.14 5.15
N LYS A 244 -14.11 -16.31 4.59
CA LYS A 244 -15.07 -16.46 3.49
C LYS A 244 -16.44 -15.89 3.85
N GLN A 245 -16.94 -16.20 5.04
CA GLN A 245 -18.22 -15.67 5.52
C GLN A 245 -18.15 -14.15 5.73
N ALA A 246 -17.11 -13.65 6.39
CA ALA A 246 -16.90 -12.23 6.63
C ALA A 246 -16.91 -11.41 5.34
N ARG A 247 -16.25 -11.89 4.27
CA ARG A 247 -16.27 -11.25 2.96
C ARG A 247 -17.67 -11.16 2.36
N LYS A 248 -18.44 -12.25 2.41
CA LYS A 248 -19.83 -12.29 1.89
C LYS A 248 -20.76 -11.35 2.68
N ASP A 249 -20.58 -11.30 4.00
CA ASP A 249 -21.32 -10.39 4.87
C ASP A 249 -20.98 -8.94 4.55
N ASP A 250 -19.71 -8.62 4.29
CA ASP A 250 -19.27 -7.28 3.91
C ASP A 250 -19.83 -6.83 2.55
N ILE A 251 -19.87 -7.71 1.55
CA ILE A 251 -20.53 -7.41 0.26
C ILE A 251 -22.00 -7.05 0.50
N THR A 252 -22.68 -7.85 1.31
CA THR A 252 -24.09 -7.63 1.66
C THR A 252 -24.26 -6.32 2.44
N ASN A 253 -23.34 -6.02 3.36
CA ASN A 253 -23.33 -4.79 4.15
C ASN A 253 -23.14 -3.55 3.27
N CYS A 254 -22.18 -3.56 2.35
CA CYS A 254 -21.98 -2.47 1.39
C CYS A 254 -23.25 -2.18 0.56
N ASN A 255 -23.91 -3.23 0.06
CA ASN A 255 -25.15 -3.08 -0.70
C ASN A 255 -26.29 -2.49 0.14
N LYS A 256 -26.48 -3.01 1.36
CA LYS A 256 -27.49 -2.49 2.31
C LYS A 256 -27.19 -1.04 2.70
N LEU A 257 -25.93 -0.72 2.97
CA LEU A 257 -25.50 0.63 3.33
C LEU A 257 -25.76 1.61 2.20
N LEU A 258 -25.38 1.27 0.96
CA LEU A 258 -25.65 2.12 -0.21
C LEU A 258 -27.15 2.36 -0.39
N ALA A 259 -27.97 1.31 -0.35
CA ALA A 259 -29.42 1.42 -0.47
C ALA A 259 -30.01 2.32 0.63
N ASN A 260 -29.55 2.14 1.87
CA ASN A 260 -29.96 2.96 3.00
C ASN A 260 -29.57 4.43 2.78
N LEU A 261 -28.34 4.73 2.40
CA LEU A 261 -27.89 6.11 2.16
C LEU A 261 -28.66 6.78 1.02
N LEU A 262 -28.90 6.05 -0.07
CA LEU A 262 -29.72 6.52 -1.19
C LEU A 262 -31.14 6.88 -0.74
N SER A 263 -31.75 6.06 0.12
CA SER A 263 -33.09 6.33 0.67
C SER A 263 -33.14 7.52 1.65
N MET A 264 -32.00 7.90 2.25
CA MET A 264 -31.88 9.05 3.16
C MET A 264 -31.74 10.41 2.44
N GLY A 265 -31.92 10.45 1.12
CA GLY A 265 -31.80 11.67 0.32
C GLY A 265 -30.49 11.82 -0.43
N MET A 266 -29.56 10.86 -0.32
CA MET A 266 -28.30 10.88 -1.09
C MET A 266 -28.57 10.78 -2.59
N ARG A 267 -29.64 10.07 -3.01
CA ARG A 267 -30.00 9.94 -4.44
C ARG A 267 -30.27 11.29 -5.09
N GLN A 268 -31.07 12.14 -4.43
CA GLN A 268 -31.39 13.47 -4.93
C GLN A 268 -30.16 14.37 -4.90
N MET A 269 -29.35 14.29 -3.83
CA MET A 269 -28.07 15.01 -3.74
C MET A 269 -27.16 14.69 -4.94
N ILE A 270 -26.92 13.40 -5.22
CA ILE A 270 -26.10 12.94 -6.35
C ILE A 270 -26.61 13.50 -7.68
N ASN A 271 -27.93 13.44 -7.92
CA ASN A 271 -28.52 13.88 -9.18
C ASN A 271 -28.32 15.39 -9.45
N TYR A 272 -28.23 16.21 -8.39
CA TYR A 272 -27.86 17.63 -8.53
C TYR A 272 -26.35 17.85 -8.58
N GLU A 273 -25.56 17.06 -7.85
CA GLU A 273 -24.10 17.10 -7.93
C GLU A 273 -23.60 16.76 -9.34
N GLU A 274 -24.13 15.71 -9.99
CA GLU A 274 -23.81 15.34 -11.38
C GLU A 274 -24.11 16.48 -12.37
N LYS A 275 -25.23 17.20 -12.16
CA LYS A 275 -25.57 18.38 -12.97
C LYS A 275 -24.59 19.53 -12.74
N VAL A 276 -24.24 19.81 -11.48
CA VAL A 276 -23.28 20.87 -11.13
C VAL A 276 -21.90 20.56 -11.70
N GLU A 277 -21.44 19.32 -11.58
CA GLU A 277 -20.19 18.83 -12.16
C GLU A 277 -20.18 19.00 -13.68
N PHE A 278 -21.24 18.57 -14.36
CA PHE A 278 -21.41 18.78 -15.80
C PHE A 278 -21.34 20.27 -16.19
N TYR A 279 -22.04 21.15 -15.45
CA TYR A 279 -22.00 22.58 -15.73
C TYR A 279 -20.62 23.19 -15.52
N ASN A 280 -19.92 22.80 -14.46
CA ASN A 280 -18.57 23.28 -14.19
C ASN A 280 -17.59 22.82 -15.28
N LYS A 281 -17.66 21.54 -15.69
CA LYS A 281 -16.81 20.98 -16.75
C LYS A 281 -17.02 21.68 -18.10
N ASN A 282 -18.26 22.02 -18.43
CA ASN A 282 -18.61 22.71 -19.67
C ASN A 282 -18.60 24.24 -19.57
N LYS A 283 -18.10 24.82 -18.46
CA LYS A 283 -18.06 26.27 -18.21
C LYS A 283 -19.42 26.97 -18.42
N VAL A 284 -20.51 26.28 -18.09
CA VAL A 284 -21.87 26.80 -18.22
C VAL A 284 -22.17 27.73 -17.06
N HIS A 285 -22.79 28.88 -17.35
CA HIS A 285 -23.17 29.89 -16.35
C HIS A 285 -24.66 30.21 -16.43
N GLY A 286 -25.22 30.71 -15.32
CA GLY A 286 -26.58 31.24 -15.27
C GLY A 286 -27.45 30.67 -14.14
N ILE A 287 -28.69 31.15 -14.09
CA ILE A 287 -29.66 30.88 -13.01
C ILE A 287 -29.88 29.37 -12.79
N ARG A 288 -29.89 28.57 -13.85
CA ARG A 288 -30.04 27.10 -13.76
C ARG A 288 -28.91 26.43 -12.97
N VAL A 289 -27.68 26.93 -13.08
CA VAL A 289 -26.51 26.43 -12.35
C VAL A 289 -26.63 26.77 -10.87
N TYR A 290 -27.03 28.01 -10.56
CA TYR A 290 -27.29 28.44 -9.18
C TYR A 290 -28.39 27.61 -8.52
N TRP A 291 -29.49 27.35 -9.23
CA TRP A 291 -30.55 26.47 -8.73
C TRP A 291 -30.06 25.05 -8.46
N ALA A 292 -29.27 24.46 -9.36
CA ALA A 292 -28.70 23.13 -9.14
C ALA A 292 -27.77 23.10 -7.91
N ARG A 293 -26.93 24.12 -7.72
CA ARG A 293 -26.07 24.25 -6.53
C ARG A 293 -26.87 24.42 -5.24
N LEU A 294 -27.91 25.25 -5.26
CA LEU A 294 -28.79 25.45 -4.11
C LEU A 294 -29.52 24.16 -3.73
N LEU A 295 -30.06 23.42 -4.72
CA LEU A 295 -30.73 22.15 -4.48
C LEU A 295 -29.75 21.09 -3.96
N ALA A 296 -28.54 20.98 -4.53
CA ALA A 296 -27.50 20.11 -4.00
C ALA A 296 -27.21 20.41 -2.52
N LEU A 297 -27.10 21.69 -2.14
CA LEU A 297 -26.89 22.11 -0.75
C LEU A 297 -28.07 21.74 0.15
N ILE A 298 -29.31 21.97 -0.28
CA ILE A 298 -30.52 21.62 0.49
C ILE A 298 -30.57 20.10 0.75
N TYR A 299 -30.35 19.29 -0.28
CA TYR A 299 -30.35 17.83 -0.14
C TYR A 299 -29.16 17.34 0.71
N ARG A 300 -28.00 17.98 0.63
CA ARG A 300 -26.85 17.71 1.51
C ARG A 300 -27.20 17.92 2.98
N GLN A 301 -27.88 19.01 3.32
CA GLN A 301 -28.29 19.27 4.71
C GLN A 301 -29.33 18.26 5.20
N LYS A 302 -30.34 17.94 4.38
CA LYS A 302 -31.33 16.89 4.70
C LYS A 302 -30.67 15.52 4.91
N PHE A 303 -29.71 15.17 4.07
CA PHE A 303 -28.95 13.94 4.17
C PHE A 303 -28.12 13.91 5.45
N LEU A 304 -27.33 14.96 5.73
CA LEU A 304 -26.51 15.06 6.95
C LEU A 304 -27.35 14.94 8.22
N PHE A 305 -28.53 15.55 8.25
CA PHE A 305 -29.46 15.43 9.37
C PHE A 305 -29.96 13.99 9.58
N SER A 306 -30.29 13.29 8.49
CA SER A 306 -30.74 11.89 8.52
C SER A 306 -29.62 10.94 8.98
N VAL A 307 -28.41 11.16 8.47
CA VAL A 307 -27.19 10.45 8.85
C VAL A 307 -26.87 10.64 10.33
N TYR A 308 -26.98 11.87 10.84
CA TYR A 308 -26.75 12.20 12.25
C TYR A 308 -27.70 11.42 13.16
N ARG A 309 -29.00 11.40 12.83
CA ARG A 309 -30.01 10.63 13.59
C ARG A 309 -29.70 9.13 13.63
N ARG A 310 -29.11 8.58 12.57
CA ARG A 310 -28.73 7.16 12.48
C ARG A 310 -27.31 6.86 12.95
N LYS A 311 -26.60 7.84 13.53
CA LYS A 311 -25.24 7.68 14.09
C LYS A 311 -24.20 7.14 13.09
N LEU A 312 -24.34 7.45 11.80
CA LEU A 312 -23.38 7.05 10.77
C LEU A 312 -22.17 8.00 10.78
N LEU A 313 -21.29 7.82 11.78
CA LEU A 313 -20.20 8.77 12.09
C LEU A 313 -19.19 8.95 10.95
N PHE A 314 -18.93 7.90 10.16
CA PHE A 314 -17.94 7.95 9.08
C PHE A 314 -18.32 8.97 7.99
N ILE A 315 -19.61 9.26 7.81
CA ILE A 315 -20.11 10.22 6.81
C ILE A 315 -19.61 11.65 7.09
N LYS A 316 -19.35 11.99 8.37
CA LYS A 316 -18.85 13.32 8.74
C LYS A 316 -17.56 13.69 8.03
N ARG A 317 -16.74 12.70 7.65
CA ARG A 317 -15.50 12.94 6.89
C ARG A 317 -15.77 13.56 5.53
N PHE A 318 -16.83 13.12 4.85
CA PHE A 318 -17.17 13.59 3.51
C PHE A 318 -17.92 14.93 3.53
N ALA A 319 -18.25 15.44 4.71
CA ALA A 319 -19.03 16.66 4.88
C ALA A 319 -18.35 17.94 4.36
N LYS A 320 -17.07 17.88 3.98
CA LYS A 320 -16.34 18.99 3.34
C LYS A 320 -16.06 18.77 1.84
N GLU A 321 -16.39 17.61 1.30
CA GLU A 321 -16.15 17.31 -0.11
C GLU A 321 -17.07 18.16 -1.00
N GLN A 322 -16.57 18.60 -2.15
CA GLN A 322 -17.35 19.41 -3.09
C GLN A 322 -18.59 18.64 -3.57
N TYR A 323 -18.40 17.39 -3.99
CA TYR A 323 -19.46 16.47 -4.39
C TYR A 323 -19.54 15.30 -3.37
N MET A 324 -20.21 15.55 -2.26
CA MET A 324 -20.25 14.63 -1.12
C MET A 324 -20.96 13.32 -1.47
N GLY A 325 -22.08 13.40 -2.18
CA GLY A 325 -22.85 12.22 -2.59
C GLY A 325 -22.10 11.35 -3.59
N LEU A 326 -21.50 11.97 -4.60
CA LEU A 326 -20.63 11.31 -5.57
C LEU A 326 -19.46 10.62 -4.88
N MET A 327 -18.80 11.30 -3.93
CA MET A 327 -17.69 10.74 -3.16
C MET A 327 -18.08 9.53 -2.32
N ILE A 328 -19.21 9.59 -1.62
CA ILE A 328 -19.70 8.46 -0.83
C ILE A 328 -20.09 7.29 -1.73
N ARG A 329 -20.74 7.54 -2.88
CA ARG A 329 -21.08 6.50 -3.86
C ARG A 329 -19.82 5.81 -4.38
N ALA A 330 -18.84 6.60 -4.84
CA ALA A 330 -17.58 6.10 -5.36
C ALA A 330 -16.82 5.28 -4.32
N MET A 331 -16.79 5.73 -3.06
CA MET A 331 -16.19 4.97 -1.95
C MET A 331 -16.86 3.61 -1.75
N ILE A 332 -18.19 3.53 -1.71
CA ILE A 332 -18.88 2.24 -1.48
C ILE A 332 -18.69 1.30 -2.67
N GLU A 333 -18.75 1.81 -3.90
CA GLU A 333 -18.49 1.01 -5.09
C GLU A 333 -17.05 0.51 -5.16
N ASP A 334 -16.09 1.34 -4.72
CA ASP A 334 -14.70 0.93 -4.58
C ASP A 334 -14.53 -0.18 -3.52
N MET A 335 -15.18 -0.07 -2.36
CA MET A 335 -15.17 -1.15 -1.36
C MET A 335 -15.72 -2.46 -1.93
N LYS A 336 -16.84 -2.40 -2.67
CA LYS A 336 -17.45 -3.57 -3.32
C LYS A 336 -16.51 -4.22 -4.34
N PHE A 337 -15.86 -3.41 -5.18
CA PHE A 337 -14.87 -3.88 -6.13
C PHE A 337 -13.70 -4.60 -5.43
N ASN A 338 -13.24 -4.06 -4.30
CA ASN A 338 -12.15 -4.64 -3.54
C ASN A 338 -12.53 -5.94 -2.81
N LEU A 339 -13.81 -6.12 -2.45
CA LEU A 339 -14.36 -7.36 -1.86
C LEU A 339 -14.58 -8.49 -2.88
N ALA A 340 -14.73 -8.14 -4.16
CA ALA A 340 -14.94 -9.07 -5.26
C ALA A 340 -13.91 -8.82 -6.39
N PRO A 341 -12.61 -9.12 -6.16
CA PRO A 341 -11.59 -9.03 -7.19
C PRO A 341 -12.00 -9.79 -8.44
N VAL A 342 -11.92 -9.12 -9.59
CA VAL A 342 -12.05 -9.77 -10.90
C VAL A 342 -10.79 -9.44 -11.69
N ALA A 343 -9.99 -10.46 -11.98
CA ALA A 343 -8.86 -10.39 -12.89
C ALA A 343 -8.71 -11.76 -13.58
N ASP A 344 -8.23 -11.77 -14.82
CA ASP A 344 -8.08 -13.03 -15.57
C ASP A 344 -7.13 -14.01 -14.88
N VAL A 345 -6.14 -13.50 -14.16
CA VAL A 345 -5.20 -14.31 -13.36
C VAL A 345 -5.81 -14.97 -12.14
N TYR A 346 -7.00 -14.53 -11.71
CA TYR A 346 -7.71 -15.14 -10.59
C TYR A 346 -8.68 -16.22 -11.06
N LYS A 347 -8.84 -16.39 -12.39
CA LYS A 347 -9.70 -17.42 -12.95
C LYS A 347 -9.03 -18.78 -12.81
N SER A 348 -9.80 -19.75 -12.36
CA SER A 348 -9.39 -21.14 -12.20
C SER A 348 -10.52 -22.03 -12.71
N SER A 349 -10.17 -23.20 -13.24
CA SER A 349 -11.18 -24.22 -13.55
C SER A 349 -11.90 -24.73 -12.29
N ASP A 350 -11.31 -24.53 -11.11
CA ASP A 350 -11.89 -24.89 -9.81
C ASP A 350 -12.49 -23.65 -9.09
N PRO A 351 -13.82 -23.58 -8.95
CA PRO A 351 -14.49 -22.48 -8.24
C PRO A 351 -14.08 -22.33 -6.76
N GLU A 352 -13.63 -23.39 -6.08
CA GLU A 352 -13.18 -23.30 -4.69
C GLU A 352 -11.84 -22.55 -4.61
N VAL A 353 -10.97 -22.75 -5.59
CA VAL A 353 -9.69 -22.04 -5.71
C VAL A 353 -9.94 -20.56 -6.02
N GLU A 354 -10.84 -20.24 -6.96
CA GLU A 354 -11.19 -18.84 -7.27
C GLU A 354 -11.72 -18.11 -6.02
N GLU A 355 -12.64 -18.76 -5.29
CA GLU A 355 -13.19 -18.23 -4.04
C GLU A 355 -12.10 -18.01 -2.98
N THR A 356 -11.10 -18.90 -2.93
CA THR A 356 -9.98 -18.82 -2.01
C THR A 356 -9.05 -17.66 -2.34
N ILE A 357 -8.66 -17.52 -3.61
CA ILE A 357 -7.90 -16.36 -4.12
C ILE A 357 -8.62 -15.07 -3.76
N ALA A 358 -9.94 -15.02 -3.98
CA ALA A 358 -10.72 -13.83 -3.69
C ALA A 358 -10.82 -13.51 -2.19
N CYS A 359 -10.72 -14.51 -1.30
CA CYS A 359 -10.61 -14.30 0.15
C CYS A 359 -9.23 -13.75 0.55
N ILE A 360 -8.15 -14.29 -0.03
CA ILE A 360 -6.77 -13.82 0.18
C ILE A 360 -6.66 -12.34 -0.22
N GLU A 361 -7.08 -12.01 -1.45
CA GLU A 361 -7.06 -10.64 -1.98
C GLU A 361 -7.95 -9.68 -1.17
N ALA A 362 -9.18 -10.08 -0.83
CA ALA A 362 -10.07 -9.20 -0.09
C ALA A 362 -9.54 -8.85 1.31
N LEU A 363 -8.89 -9.80 2.00
CA LEU A 363 -8.27 -9.53 3.31
C LEU A 363 -7.07 -8.59 3.17
N ALA A 364 -6.21 -8.81 2.17
CA ALA A 364 -5.05 -7.95 1.90
C ALA A 364 -5.44 -6.51 1.57
N ARG A 365 -6.65 -6.29 1.03
CA ARG A 365 -7.16 -4.96 0.70
C ARG A 365 -7.69 -4.18 1.91
N VAL A 366 -7.86 -4.79 3.08
CA VAL A 366 -8.29 -4.06 4.28
C VAL A 366 -7.34 -2.90 4.63
N PRO A 367 -6.01 -3.11 4.82
CA PRO A 367 -5.07 -2.00 5.06
C PRO A 367 -5.04 -0.97 3.92
N GLN A 368 -5.16 -1.41 2.67
CA GLN A 368 -5.29 -0.52 1.50
C GLN A 368 -6.50 0.43 1.65
N GLN A 369 -7.68 -0.11 1.96
CA GLN A 369 -8.89 0.68 2.15
C GLN A 369 -8.79 1.61 3.36
N VAL A 370 -8.05 1.23 4.40
CA VAL A 370 -7.77 2.11 5.52
C VAL A 370 -6.88 3.29 5.12
N MET A 371 -5.86 3.10 4.30
CA MET A 371 -5.04 4.21 3.78
C MET A 371 -5.86 5.18 2.94
N LYS A 372 -6.76 4.64 2.11
CA LYS A 372 -7.58 5.37 1.16
C LYS A 372 -8.77 6.09 1.82
N TRP A 373 -9.60 5.35 2.56
CA TRP A 373 -10.87 5.81 3.10
C TRP A 373 -10.92 5.91 4.62
N GLY A 374 -9.82 5.59 5.31
CA GLY A 374 -9.67 5.75 6.75
C GLY A 374 -10.22 4.57 7.56
N TYR A 375 -9.74 4.47 8.81
CA TYR A 375 -10.09 3.37 9.72
C TYR A 375 -11.60 3.26 9.99
N LEU A 376 -12.25 4.39 10.28
CA LEU A 376 -13.68 4.39 10.63
C LEU A 376 -14.56 3.98 9.45
N THR A 377 -14.30 4.53 8.26
CA THR A 377 -15.05 4.18 7.04
C THR A 377 -14.89 2.70 6.70
N THR A 378 -13.66 2.18 6.76
CA THR A 378 -13.39 0.77 6.44
C THR A 378 -14.04 -0.15 7.46
N MET A 379 -14.00 0.19 8.76
CA MET A 379 -14.67 -0.59 9.81
C MET A 379 -16.19 -0.66 9.65
N GLU A 380 -16.82 0.40 9.15
CA GLU A 380 -18.29 0.44 8.95
C GLU A 380 -18.73 -0.24 7.65
N THR A 381 -17.87 -0.24 6.62
CA THR A 381 -18.17 -0.80 5.29
C THR A 381 -17.75 -2.27 5.17
N MET A 382 -16.53 -2.61 5.60
CA MET A 382 -15.93 -3.95 5.57
C MET A 382 -15.79 -4.53 6.99
N LYS A 383 -16.87 -4.52 7.77
CA LYS A 383 -16.87 -4.84 9.20
C LYS A 383 -16.30 -6.23 9.52
N GLY A 384 -16.61 -7.23 8.71
CA GLY A 384 -16.16 -8.61 8.88
C GLY A 384 -14.66 -8.72 8.68
N LEU A 385 -14.16 -8.36 7.50
CA LEU A 385 -12.74 -8.45 7.18
C LEU A 385 -11.89 -7.47 7.99
N TYR A 386 -12.41 -6.29 8.34
CA TYR A 386 -11.74 -5.38 9.27
C TYR A 386 -11.48 -6.02 10.63
N LYS A 387 -12.46 -6.77 11.17
CA LYS A 387 -12.27 -7.52 12.41
C LYS A 387 -11.24 -8.62 12.24
N VAL A 388 -11.29 -9.41 11.17
CA VAL A 388 -10.26 -10.41 10.89
C VAL A 388 -8.87 -9.76 10.88
N TYR A 389 -8.68 -8.70 10.10
CA TYR A 389 -7.37 -8.07 9.98
C TYR A 389 -6.88 -7.46 11.30
N TYR A 390 -7.65 -6.58 11.93
CA TYR A 390 -7.16 -5.83 13.09
C TYR A 390 -7.28 -6.58 14.43
N TYR A 391 -8.18 -7.58 14.53
CA TYR A 391 -8.47 -8.25 15.81
C TYR A 391 -7.97 -9.71 15.81
N GLU A 392 -7.60 -10.26 14.66
CA GLU A 392 -6.97 -11.59 14.56
C GLU A 392 -5.55 -11.50 13.99
N VAL A 393 -5.39 -10.98 12.77
CA VAL A 393 -4.09 -10.95 12.07
C VAL A 393 -3.07 -10.10 12.84
N ILE A 394 -3.37 -8.83 13.10
CA ILE A 394 -2.44 -7.93 13.81
C ILE A 394 -2.10 -8.46 15.22
N PRO A 395 -3.05 -8.89 16.07
CA PRO A 395 -2.74 -9.49 17.36
C PRO A 395 -1.91 -10.78 17.25
N SER A 396 -2.18 -11.63 16.25
CA SER A 396 -1.36 -12.84 16.01
C SER A 396 0.08 -12.47 15.69
N LEU A 397 0.31 -11.47 14.83
CA LEU A 397 1.66 -10.99 14.51
C LEU A 397 2.37 -10.43 15.75
N ILE A 398 1.66 -9.70 16.61
CA ILE A 398 2.21 -9.18 17.87
C ILE A 398 2.59 -10.34 18.80
N SER A 399 1.67 -11.28 19.04
CA SER A 399 1.90 -12.42 19.94
C SER A 399 3.09 -13.28 19.50
N ASN A 400 3.17 -13.57 18.19
CA ASN A 400 4.28 -14.34 17.63
C ASN A 400 5.61 -13.56 17.73
N TYR A 401 5.60 -12.25 17.47
CA TYR A 401 6.80 -11.43 17.55
C TYR A 401 7.34 -11.38 18.98
N VAL A 402 6.46 -11.21 19.97
CA VAL A 402 6.81 -11.23 21.40
C VAL A 402 7.34 -12.61 21.80
N SER A 403 6.70 -13.69 21.33
CA SER A 403 7.11 -15.06 21.65
C SER A 403 8.49 -15.41 21.11
N MET A 404 8.79 -14.95 19.90
CA MET A 404 10.07 -15.18 19.21
C MET A 404 11.19 -14.30 19.78
N THR A 405 10.96 -13.00 19.92
CA THR A 405 11.99 -12.04 20.36
C THR A 405 12.16 -11.96 21.87
N LYS A 406 11.21 -12.51 22.65
CA LYS A 406 11.09 -12.35 24.10
C LYS A 406 10.96 -10.90 24.57
N GLN A 407 10.66 -9.97 23.66
CA GLN A 407 10.46 -8.55 23.96
C GLN A 407 8.98 -8.20 23.86
N SER A 408 8.42 -7.58 24.89
CA SER A 408 7.04 -7.09 24.85
C SER A 408 6.89 -5.99 23.79
N TYR A 409 5.85 -6.08 22.97
CA TYR A 409 5.56 -5.08 21.96
C TYR A 409 4.31 -4.27 22.35
N LYS A 410 4.48 -2.95 22.40
CA LYS A 410 3.38 -1.99 22.48
C LYS A 410 3.64 -0.89 21.46
N ARG A 411 2.61 -0.60 20.66
CA ARG A 411 2.69 0.46 19.65
C ARG A 411 2.98 1.81 20.29
N ASP A 412 3.97 2.53 19.76
CA ASP A 412 4.26 3.89 20.18
C ASP A 412 3.60 4.89 19.20
N MET A 413 2.72 5.72 19.73
CA MET A 413 1.99 6.75 18.98
C MET A 413 2.63 8.14 19.13
N SER A 414 3.77 8.22 19.82
CA SER A 414 4.47 9.47 20.08
C SER A 414 4.94 10.14 18.78
N LYS A 415 4.96 11.46 18.81
CA LYS A 415 5.57 12.32 17.78
C LYS A 415 6.70 13.12 18.42
N PRO A 416 7.70 13.58 17.63
CA PRO A 416 8.76 14.45 18.12
C PRO A 416 8.19 15.67 18.88
N ARG A 417 8.77 16.00 20.05
CA ARG A 417 8.30 17.12 20.89
C ARG A 417 8.52 18.47 20.20
N SER A 418 7.53 19.36 20.33
CA SER A 418 7.26 20.50 19.45
C SER A 418 8.23 21.70 19.45
N LEU A 419 9.30 21.73 20.26
CA LEU A 419 10.25 22.86 20.25
C LEU A 419 11.01 22.95 18.91
N ALA A 420 11.38 21.80 18.34
CA ALA A 420 11.91 21.74 16.98
C ALA A 420 10.85 22.16 15.94
N ASN A 421 9.58 21.76 16.12
CA ASN A 421 8.50 22.12 15.19
C ASN A 421 8.12 23.61 15.24
N PHE A 422 8.27 24.25 16.40
CA PHE A 422 8.07 25.68 16.59
C PHE A 422 9.22 26.49 15.98
N LEU A 423 10.47 26.12 16.26
CA LEU A 423 11.65 26.76 15.66
C LEU A 423 11.74 26.52 14.14
N HIS A 424 11.34 25.34 13.65
CA HIS A 424 11.31 25.04 12.22
C HIS A 424 10.18 25.79 11.47
N LYS A 425 9.08 26.15 12.16
CA LYS A 425 8.05 27.07 11.65
C LYS A 425 8.51 28.53 11.63
N ILE A 426 9.42 28.91 12.52
CA ILE A 426 9.95 30.28 12.64
C ILE A 426 11.17 30.52 11.74
N ASN A 427 11.87 29.46 11.33
CA ASN A 427 13.01 29.56 10.41
C ASN A 427 12.53 29.86 8.97
N ILE A 428 12.32 31.15 8.70
CA ILE A 428 11.86 31.77 7.43
C ILE A 428 12.88 31.59 6.28
N PHE A 429 14.04 30.96 6.51
CA PHE A 429 15.14 30.87 5.53
C PHE A 429 15.63 29.44 5.19
N ARG A 430 14.79 28.39 5.27
CA ARG A 430 15.15 27.05 4.76
C ARG A 430 14.25 26.60 3.62
N GLU A 431 14.89 25.97 2.63
CA GLU A 431 14.35 25.32 1.42
C GLU A 431 12.84 25.10 1.41
N LYS A 432 12.16 25.54 0.32
CA LYS A 432 10.72 25.34 0.10
C LYS A 432 10.37 23.87 0.36
N LYS A 433 9.75 23.58 1.51
CA LYS A 433 9.23 22.24 1.82
C LYS A 433 8.22 21.86 0.73
N LEU A 434 8.31 20.61 0.27
CA LEU A 434 7.32 20.04 -0.62
C LEU A 434 6.01 19.91 0.17
N ILE A 435 4.95 20.51 -0.36
CA ILE A 435 3.60 20.40 0.19
C ILE A 435 2.74 19.77 -0.89
N PHE A 436 2.15 18.62 -0.57
CA PHE A 436 1.28 17.93 -1.51
C PHE A 436 -0.03 18.68 -1.73
N LYS A 437 -0.38 18.91 -3.00
CA LYS A 437 -1.68 19.45 -3.42
C LYS A 437 -2.62 18.27 -3.62
N GLN A 438 -3.48 17.99 -2.64
CA GLN A 438 -4.43 16.87 -2.72
C GLN A 438 -5.43 17.05 -3.87
N ILE A 439 -5.73 15.95 -4.55
CA ILE A 439 -6.75 15.87 -5.58
C ILE A 439 -7.83 14.91 -5.07
N ARG A 440 -9.07 15.41 -4.95
CA ARG A 440 -10.23 14.67 -4.43
C ARG A 440 -11.40 14.63 -5.43
N GLU A 441 -11.11 14.85 -6.70
CA GLU A 441 -12.08 14.70 -7.79
C GLU A 441 -12.29 13.21 -8.11
N ILE A 442 -13.41 12.83 -8.72
CA ILE A 442 -13.74 11.43 -9.07
C ILE A 442 -13.82 11.25 -10.57
#